data_AF-A0A851YY74-F1
#
_entry.id   AF-A0A851YY74-F1
#
_cell.length_a   1.000
_cell.length_b   1.000
_cell.length_c   1.000
_cell.angle_alpha   90.00
_cell.angle_beta   90.00
_cell.angle_gamma   90.00
#
_symmetry.space_group_name_H-M   'P 1'
#
loop_
_entity.id
_entity.type
_entity.pdbx_description
1 polymer ?
#
loop_
_entity_poly.entity_id
_entity_poly.type
_entity_poly.pdbx_seq_one_letter_code
_entity_poly.pdbx_strand_id
1 'polypeptide(L)'
;QITGRIQAVQDAIIQKDQRLSKAMVHSGSLHVTMLVMHLSNEEEIGIAVGALSDSKDFVEELLKGKTVDLSFQGIDHFKNEVGFVKLTENDHTTILKEIAEIMRKVFQEKGILAGEERAFRPHLTFMKLSKSTQLRKQVKKIDSSLYEDFKSHYFGDETLRRLDLCSMLKKKQPNGYYYCESSIVFGEKHAAEPDDAELVSLSKRLVENAVLKAVQQYLEETQNKTRQTDGSPVKTEEAASVSKNESGSDNS
;
A
#
# COMPACT_ATOMS: atom_id res chain seq x y z
N GLN A 1 -10.50 6.76 -5.19
CA GLN A 1 -11.92 7.17 -5.40
C GLN A 1 -12.89 6.11 -4.90
N ILE A 2 -12.72 4.84 -5.30
CA ILE A 2 -13.55 3.69 -4.87
C ILE A 2 -13.66 3.56 -3.34
N THR A 3 -12.52 3.62 -2.63
CA THR A 3 -12.49 3.47 -1.16
C THR A 3 -13.34 4.51 -0.43
N GLY A 4 -13.37 5.76 -0.89
CA GLY A 4 -14.21 6.82 -0.32
C GLY A 4 -15.71 6.57 -0.56
N ARG A 5 -16.09 6.08 -1.74
CA ARG A 5 -17.49 5.71 -2.01
C ARG A 5 -17.92 4.50 -1.20
N ILE A 6 -17.04 3.52 -0.99
CA ILE A 6 -17.30 2.40 -0.08
C ILE A 6 -17.48 2.87 1.36
N GLN A 7 -16.63 3.79 1.83
CA GLN A 7 -16.78 4.37 3.18
C GLN A 7 -18.15 5.04 3.35
N ALA A 8 -18.62 5.80 2.35
CA ALA A 8 -19.94 6.41 2.39
C ALA A 8 -21.08 5.38 2.52
N VAL A 9 -20.98 4.22 1.86
CA VAL A 9 -21.92 3.11 2.03
C VAL A 9 -21.85 2.54 3.44
N GLN A 10 -20.64 2.29 3.95
CA GLN A 10 -20.44 1.77 5.30
C GLN A 10 -21.06 2.71 6.35
N ASP A 11 -20.84 4.03 6.20
CA ASP A 11 -21.36 5.06 7.09
C ASP A 11 -22.89 5.11 7.04
N ALA A 12 -23.49 5.07 5.84
CA ALA A 12 -24.94 5.02 5.67
C ALA A 12 -25.57 3.78 6.31
N ILE A 13 -24.93 2.61 6.19
CA ILE A 13 -25.38 1.37 6.86
C ILE A 13 -25.27 1.51 8.38
N ILE A 14 -24.16 2.04 8.90
CA ILE A 14 -23.93 2.24 10.34
C ILE A 14 -24.96 3.22 10.92
N GLN A 15 -25.29 4.29 10.20
CA GLN A 15 -26.34 5.23 10.60
C GLN A 15 -27.69 4.53 10.78
N LYS A 16 -28.04 3.58 9.90
CA LYS A 16 -29.27 2.78 9.99
C LYS A 16 -29.20 1.69 11.08
N ASP A 17 -28.05 1.05 11.28
CA ASP A 17 -27.81 0.08 12.37
C ASP A 17 -26.36 0.12 12.90
N GLN A 18 -26.18 0.78 14.05
CA GLN A 18 -24.89 1.01 14.68
C GLN A 18 -24.13 -0.28 15.06
N ARG A 19 -24.85 -1.39 15.26
CA ARG A 19 -24.22 -2.68 15.62
C ARG A 19 -23.32 -3.20 14.50
N LEU A 20 -23.62 -2.84 13.25
CA LEU A 20 -22.89 -3.29 12.05
C LEU A 20 -21.52 -2.62 11.88
N SER A 21 -21.18 -1.60 12.67
CA SER A 21 -19.83 -1.01 12.69
C SER A 21 -18.74 -2.06 12.87
N LYS A 22 -18.98 -3.08 13.71
CA LYS A 22 -18.06 -4.21 13.96
C LYS A 22 -17.89 -5.18 12.77
N ALA A 23 -18.76 -5.09 11.76
CA ALA A 23 -18.69 -5.89 10.54
C ALA A 23 -17.92 -5.20 9.41
N MET A 24 -17.64 -3.89 9.50
CA MET A 24 -17.05 -3.14 8.39
C MET A 24 -15.59 -3.52 8.16
N VAL A 25 -15.23 -3.72 6.89
CA VAL A 25 -13.85 -3.90 6.45
C VAL A 25 -13.19 -2.53 6.41
N HIS A 26 -12.04 -2.41 7.06
CA HIS A 26 -11.27 -1.17 7.06
C HIS A 26 -10.84 -0.81 5.64
N SER A 27 -10.93 0.47 5.27
CA SER A 27 -10.63 0.98 3.92
C SER A 27 -9.26 0.54 3.42
N GLY A 28 -8.23 0.61 4.27
CA GLY A 28 -6.88 0.15 3.98
C GLY A 28 -6.73 -1.36 3.77
N SER A 29 -7.80 -2.16 3.84
CA SER A 29 -7.79 -3.61 3.55
C SER A 29 -8.79 -4.07 2.50
N LEU A 30 -9.40 -3.12 1.79
CA LEU A 30 -10.21 -3.42 0.63
C LEU A 30 -9.29 -4.02 -0.46
N HIS A 31 -9.66 -5.20 -0.96
CA HIS A 31 -8.91 -5.93 -1.98
C HIS A 31 -9.86 -6.89 -2.72
N VAL A 32 -9.44 -7.34 -3.91
CA VAL A 32 -10.03 -8.47 -4.61
C VAL A 32 -9.12 -9.68 -4.38
N THR A 33 -9.66 -10.73 -3.75
CA THR A 33 -8.92 -11.97 -3.54
C THR A 33 -8.81 -12.71 -4.87
N MET A 34 -7.60 -12.97 -5.37
CA MET A 34 -7.36 -13.71 -6.62
C MET A 34 -7.29 -15.22 -6.40
N LEU A 35 -6.59 -15.64 -5.33
CA LEU A 35 -6.34 -17.03 -5.00
C LEU A 35 -6.19 -17.17 -3.48
N VAL A 36 -6.68 -18.28 -2.94
CA VAL A 36 -6.50 -18.67 -1.54
C VAL A 36 -5.65 -19.94 -1.51
N MET A 37 -4.76 -20.04 -0.52
CA MET A 37 -3.87 -21.19 -0.35
C MET A 37 -3.54 -21.37 1.13
N HIS A 38 -3.11 -22.58 1.47
CA HIS A 38 -2.58 -22.89 2.80
C HIS A 38 -1.06 -23.02 2.72
N LEU A 39 -0.34 -22.24 3.53
CA LEU A 39 1.12 -22.26 3.65
C LEU A 39 1.46 -22.52 5.13
N SER A 40 2.03 -23.69 5.39
CA SER A 40 2.15 -24.28 6.73
C SER A 40 3.46 -23.91 7.43
N ASN A 41 4.48 -23.51 6.67
CA ASN A 41 5.84 -23.26 7.16
C ASN A 41 6.59 -22.27 6.25
N GLU A 42 7.79 -21.86 6.68
CA GLU A 42 8.63 -20.88 5.96
C GLU A 42 9.11 -21.39 4.59
N GLU A 43 9.28 -22.70 4.42
CA GLU A 43 9.66 -23.30 3.14
C GLU A 43 8.53 -23.13 2.11
N GLU A 44 7.29 -23.47 2.48
CA GLU A 44 6.10 -23.26 1.64
C GLU A 44 5.89 -21.77 1.33
N ILE A 45 6.19 -20.87 2.28
CA ILE A 45 6.17 -19.42 2.02
C ILE A 45 7.21 -19.05 0.96
N GLY A 46 8.45 -19.55 1.06
CA GLY A 46 9.49 -19.32 0.07
C GLY A 46 9.10 -19.84 -1.33
N ILE A 47 8.52 -21.04 -1.40
CA ILE A 47 7.99 -21.62 -2.64
C ILE A 47 6.87 -20.74 -3.22
N ALA A 48 5.95 -20.23 -2.38
CA ALA A 48 4.85 -19.37 -2.80
C ALA A 48 5.32 -18.01 -3.33
N VAL A 49 6.37 -17.44 -2.72
CA VAL A 49 7.03 -16.22 -3.22
C VAL A 49 7.62 -16.47 -4.62
N GLY A 50 8.31 -17.60 -4.81
CA GLY A 50 8.81 -18.00 -6.13
C GLY A 50 7.68 -18.20 -7.14
N ALA A 51 6.60 -18.90 -6.76
CA ALA A 51 5.44 -19.12 -7.62
C ALA A 51 4.74 -17.80 -8.02
N LEU A 52 4.64 -16.82 -7.10
CA LEU A 52 4.12 -15.50 -7.43
C LEU A 52 5.03 -14.81 -8.46
N SER A 53 6.34 -14.85 -8.26
CA SER A 53 7.31 -14.27 -9.20
C SER A 53 7.20 -14.91 -10.59
N ASP A 54 7.19 -16.25 -10.66
CA ASP A 54 7.05 -17.00 -11.93
C ASP A 54 5.72 -16.69 -12.64
N SER A 55 4.66 -16.45 -11.87
CA SER A 55 3.35 -16.07 -12.44
C SER A 55 3.39 -14.75 -13.21
N LYS A 56 4.34 -13.85 -12.92
CA LYS A 56 4.43 -12.53 -13.56
C LYS A 56 4.59 -12.66 -15.07
N ASP A 57 5.56 -13.46 -15.51
CA ASP A 57 5.90 -13.58 -16.94
C ASP A 57 4.72 -14.13 -17.75
N PHE A 58 4.05 -15.16 -17.23
CA PHE A 58 2.85 -15.74 -17.85
C PHE A 58 1.69 -14.74 -17.93
N VAL A 59 1.51 -13.91 -16.90
CA VAL A 59 0.47 -12.87 -16.91
C VAL A 59 0.84 -11.76 -17.90
N GLU A 60 2.10 -11.32 -17.96
CA GLU A 60 2.52 -10.31 -18.93
C GLU A 60 2.41 -10.81 -20.38
N GLU A 61 2.71 -12.10 -20.63
CA GLU A 61 2.49 -12.76 -21.92
C GLU A 61 1.01 -12.78 -22.30
N LEU A 62 0.12 -13.10 -21.36
CA LEU A 62 -1.33 -13.05 -21.57
C LEU A 62 -1.79 -11.63 -21.94
N LEU A 63 -1.27 -10.63 -21.23
CA LEU A 63 -1.69 -9.24 -21.39
C LEU A 63 -1.16 -8.59 -22.66
N LYS A 64 0.01 -8.99 -23.18
CA LYS A 64 0.64 -8.40 -24.38
C LYS A 64 0.71 -6.87 -24.31
N GLY A 65 1.02 -6.35 -23.12
CA GLY A 65 1.09 -4.91 -22.85
C GLY A 65 -0.26 -4.19 -22.66
N LYS A 66 -1.40 -4.91 -22.68
CA LYS A 66 -2.73 -4.34 -22.40
C LYS A 66 -2.99 -4.23 -20.90
N THR A 67 -3.82 -3.27 -20.52
CA THR A 67 -4.29 -3.09 -19.14
C THR A 67 -5.50 -3.99 -18.85
N VAL A 68 -5.67 -4.33 -17.58
CA VAL A 68 -6.90 -4.93 -17.05
C VAL A 68 -7.59 -3.90 -16.18
N ASP A 69 -8.69 -3.34 -16.67
CA ASP A 69 -9.42 -2.28 -16.00
C ASP A 69 -10.72 -2.85 -15.40
N LEU A 70 -10.79 -2.83 -14.08
CA LEU A 70 -11.86 -3.46 -13.30
C LEU A 70 -12.90 -2.41 -12.91
N SER A 71 -14.11 -2.56 -13.44
CA SER A 71 -15.22 -1.66 -13.12
C SER A 71 -16.05 -2.19 -11.96
N PHE A 72 -16.18 -1.39 -10.89
CA PHE A 72 -16.91 -1.76 -9.68
C PHE A 72 -18.30 -1.13 -9.66
N GLN A 73 -19.35 -1.95 -9.79
CA GLN A 73 -20.72 -1.46 -9.85
C GLN A 73 -21.73 -2.38 -9.16
N GLY A 74 -22.53 -1.76 -8.29
CA GLY A 74 -23.60 -2.40 -7.55
C GLY A 74 -23.12 -3.27 -6.39
N ILE A 75 -24.07 -3.60 -5.51
CA ILE A 75 -23.84 -4.37 -4.29
C ILE A 75 -24.57 -5.71 -4.38
N ASP A 76 -23.93 -6.74 -3.84
CA ASP A 76 -24.53 -8.06 -3.65
C ASP A 76 -23.98 -8.68 -2.35
N HIS A 77 -24.43 -9.89 -2.02
CA HIS A 77 -24.07 -10.55 -0.78
C HIS A 77 -23.85 -12.06 -0.92
N PHE A 78 -23.03 -12.62 -0.04
CA PHE A 78 -23.01 -14.07 0.19
C PHE A 78 -23.86 -14.39 1.41
N LYS A 79 -24.99 -15.08 1.19
CA LYS A 79 -25.90 -15.58 2.24
C LYS A 79 -26.39 -14.51 3.22
N ASN A 80 -26.37 -13.23 2.84
CA ASN A 80 -26.60 -12.09 3.72
C ASN A 80 -25.61 -12.01 4.89
N GLU A 81 -24.42 -12.62 4.81
CA GLU A 81 -23.40 -12.56 5.86
C GLU A 81 -22.16 -11.74 5.47
N VAL A 82 -21.96 -11.58 4.16
CA VAL A 82 -20.87 -10.80 3.56
C VAL A 82 -21.48 -9.87 2.53
N GLY A 83 -21.28 -8.57 2.67
CA GLY A 83 -21.66 -7.56 1.68
C GLY A 83 -20.44 -7.15 0.86
N PHE A 84 -20.60 -7.13 -0.47
CA PHE A 84 -19.52 -6.79 -1.39
C PHE A 84 -20.00 -5.96 -2.57
N VAL A 85 -19.08 -5.17 -3.13
CA VAL A 85 -19.27 -4.50 -4.42
C VAL A 85 -18.92 -5.48 -5.53
N LYS A 86 -19.76 -5.55 -6.56
CA LYS A 86 -19.56 -6.44 -7.71
C LYS A 86 -18.58 -5.83 -8.71
N LEU A 87 -17.93 -6.68 -9.48
CA LEU A 87 -17.31 -6.28 -10.73
C LEU A 87 -18.33 -6.42 -11.86
N THR A 88 -18.30 -5.48 -12.80
CA THR A 88 -19.12 -5.55 -14.03
C THR A 88 -18.58 -6.64 -14.95
N GLU A 89 -19.42 -7.59 -15.36
CA GLU A 89 -19.01 -8.65 -16.30
C GLU A 89 -18.76 -8.06 -17.69
N ASN A 90 -17.52 -8.21 -18.16
CA ASN A 90 -17.01 -7.76 -19.46
C ASN A 90 -15.70 -8.49 -19.81
N ASP A 91 -15.08 -8.15 -20.94
CA ASP A 91 -13.82 -8.77 -21.40
C ASP A 91 -12.68 -8.65 -20.37
N HIS A 92 -12.58 -7.54 -19.63
CA HIS A 92 -11.56 -7.39 -18.59
C HIS A 92 -11.76 -8.36 -17.42
N THR A 93 -13.01 -8.64 -17.04
CA THR A 93 -13.28 -9.67 -16.02
C THR A 93 -13.03 -11.09 -16.52
N THR A 94 -13.17 -11.34 -17.82
CA THR A 94 -12.76 -12.61 -18.44
C THR A 94 -11.24 -12.78 -18.36
N ILE A 95 -10.47 -11.75 -18.71
CA ILE A 95 -9.01 -11.74 -18.56
C ILE A 95 -8.61 -11.93 -17.09
N LEU A 96 -9.30 -11.29 -16.14
CA LEU A 96 -9.03 -11.48 -14.71
C LEU A 96 -9.23 -12.94 -14.26
N LYS A 97 -10.23 -13.65 -14.80
CA LYS A 97 -10.46 -15.09 -14.55
C LYS A 97 -9.33 -15.94 -15.13
N GLU A 98 -8.82 -15.60 -16.31
CA GLU A 98 -7.66 -16.26 -16.92
C GLU A 98 -6.38 -16.04 -16.11
N ILE A 99 -6.15 -14.83 -15.58
CA ILE A 99 -5.04 -14.55 -14.66
C ILE A 99 -5.14 -15.43 -13.41
N ALA A 100 -6.32 -15.52 -12.79
CA ALA A 100 -6.53 -16.38 -11.62
C ALA A 100 -6.27 -17.86 -11.93
N GLU A 101 -6.61 -18.32 -13.14
CA GLU A 101 -6.33 -19.66 -13.62
C GLU A 101 -4.82 -19.93 -13.78
N ILE A 102 -4.10 -19.01 -14.42
CA ILE A 102 -2.64 -19.07 -14.58
C ILE A 102 -1.97 -19.17 -13.20
N MET A 103 -2.30 -18.24 -12.30
CA MET A 103 -1.75 -18.24 -10.94
C MET A 103 -2.04 -19.57 -10.24
N ARG A 104 -3.27 -20.08 -10.33
CA ARG A 104 -3.60 -21.36 -9.69
C ARG A 104 -2.73 -22.51 -10.21
N LYS A 105 -2.53 -22.60 -11.53
CA LYS A 105 -1.68 -23.63 -12.14
C LYS A 105 -0.23 -23.52 -11.69
N VAL A 106 0.36 -22.33 -11.75
CA VAL A 106 1.75 -22.10 -11.33
C VAL A 106 1.95 -22.50 -9.87
N PHE A 107 1.04 -22.12 -8.97
CA PHE A 107 1.13 -22.49 -7.56
C PHE A 107 0.96 -24.01 -7.35
N GLN A 108 0.02 -24.66 -8.05
CA GLN A 108 -0.19 -26.11 -7.95
C GLN A 108 0.99 -26.92 -8.50
N GLU A 109 1.61 -26.47 -9.60
CA GLU A 109 2.82 -27.08 -10.18
C GLU A 109 4.02 -27.02 -9.23
N LYS A 110 4.07 -26.02 -8.36
CA LYS A 110 5.07 -25.89 -7.29
C LYS A 110 4.70 -26.68 -6.02
N GLY A 111 3.64 -27.49 -6.06
CA GLY A 111 3.20 -28.33 -4.94
C GLY A 111 2.37 -27.61 -3.87
N ILE A 112 1.94 -26.36 -4.12
CA ILE A 112 1.11 -25.61 -3.17
C ILE A 112 -0.35 -25.98 -3.38
N LEU A 113 -1.03 -26.34 -2.28
CA LEU A 113 -2.47 -26.52 -2.28
C LEU A 113 -3.17 -25.15 -2.37
N ALA A 114 -3.41 -24.73 -3.61
CA ALA A 114 -4.00 -23.44 -3.94
C ALA A 114 -5.32 -23.59 -4.71
N GLY A 115 -6.28 -22.72 -4.38
CA GLY A 115 -7.61 -22.66 -4.97
C GLY A 115 -8.69 -23.34 -4.14
N GLU A 116 -9.93 -23.06 -4.51
CA GLU A 116 -11.13 -23.72 -3.99
C GLU A 116 -11.82 -24.47 -5.14
N GLU A 117 -12.65 -25.47 -4.83
CA GLU A 117 -13.50 -26.13 -5.85
C GLU A 117 -14.53 -25.16 -6.48
N ARG A 118 -14.84 -24.07 -5.78
CA ARG A 118 -15.83 -23.09 -6.24
C ARG A 118 -15.26 -22.24 -7.36
N ALA A 119 -16.11 -21.93 -8.33
CA ALA A 119 -15.78 -20.99 -9.40
C ALA A 119 -15.30 -19.66 -8.83
N PHE A 120 -14.25 -19.12 -9.44
CA PHE A 120 -13.70 -17.81 -9.10
C PHE A 120 -14.73 -16.71 -9.35
N ARG A 121 -15.11 -16.01 -8.27
CA ARG A 121 -16.08 -14.90 -8.29
C ARG A 121 -15.41 -13.67 -7.68
N PRO A 122 -14.75 -12.81 -8.48
CA PRO A 122 -14.08 -11.63 -7.95
C PRO A 122 -15.12 -10.67 -7.37
N HIS A 123 -14.80 -10.10 -6.20
CA HIS A 123 -15.67 -9.19 -5.48
C HIS A 123 -14.85 -8.33 -4.52
N LEU A 124 -15.34 -7.14 -4.21
CA LEU A 124 -14.70 -6.22 -3.26
C LEU A 124 -15.51 -6.16 -1.97
N THR A 125 -15.09 -6.95 -0.98
CA THR A 125 -15.81 -7.08 0.29
C THR A 125 -15.68 -5.81 1.13
N PHE A 126 -16.81 -5.21 1.52
CA PHE A 126 -16.83 -4.05 2.41
C PHE A 126 -17.37 -4.36 3.81
N MET A 127 -18.07 -5.48 4.01
CA MET A 127 -18.51 -5.91 5.34
C MET A 127 -18.65 -7.43 5.47
N LYS A 128 -18.36 -7.97 6.66
CA LYS A 128 -18.51 -9.39 6.98
C LYS A 128 -18.96 -9.57 8.44
N LEU A 129 -20.08 -10.25 8.68
CA LEU A 129 -20.54 -10.56 10.04
C LEU A 129 -19.53 -11.42 10.81
N SER A 130 -18.75 -12.27 10.12
CA SER A 130 -17.74 -13.13 10.72
C SER A 130 -16.61 -12.37 11.43
N LYS A 131 -16.42 -11.07 11.16
CA LYS A 131 -15.42 -10.23 11.84
C LYS A 131 -15.71 -10.03 13.33
N SER A 132 -16.94 -10.25 13.78
CA SER A 132 -17.30 -10.14 15.20
C SER A 132 -18.20 -11.28 15.66
N THR A 133 -17.64 -12.16 16.49
CA THR A 133 -18.40 -13.25 17.14
C THR A 133 -19.52 -12.72 18.03
N GLN A 134 -19.30 -11.57 18.68
CA GLN A 134 -20.32 -10.87 19.47
C GLN A 134 -21.47 -10.37 18.59
N LEU A 135 -21.16 -9.76 17.44
CA LEU A 135 -22.18 -9.30 16.49
C LEU A 135 -23.03 -10.48 15.98
N ARG A 136 -22.40 -11.62 15.64
CA ARG A 136 -23.13 -12.81 15.19
C ARG A 136 -24.09 -13.41 16.22
N LYS A 137 -23.99 -13.05 17.50
CA LYS A 137 -24.99 -13.42 18.52
C LYS A 137 -26.28 -12.60 18.39
N GLN A 138 -26.18 -11.37 17.88
CA GLN A 138 -27.28 -10.40 17.80
C GLN A 138 -27.85 -10.25 16.39
N VAL A 139 -26.98 -10.35 15.37
CA VAL A 139 -27.33 -10.16 13.96
C VAL A 139 -26.88 -11.40 13.19
N LYS A 140 -27.86 -12.14 12.66
CA LYS A 140 -27.60 -13.38 11.89
C LYS A 140 -27.47 -13.15 10.39
N LYS A 141 -28.12 -12.10 9.88
CA LYS A 141 -28.14 -11.72 8.47
C LYS A 141 -28.12 -10.21 8.35
N ILE A 142 -27.48 -9.71 7.31
CA ILE A 142 -27.48 -8.32 6.87
C ILE A 142 -28.74 -8.11 6.05
N ASP A 143 -29.61 -7.21 6.52
CA ASP A 143 -30.79 -6.79 5.77
C ASP A 143 -30.35 -5.99 4.53
N SER A 144 -30.82 -6.40 3.35
CA SER A 144 -30.48 -5.74 2.09
C SER A 144 -31.06 -4.33 1.97
N SER A 145 -32.14 -4.04 2.71
CA SER A 145 -32.74 -2.70 2.75
C SER A 145 -31.76 -1.62 3.21
N LEU A 146 -30.73 -1.99 3.98
CA LEU A 146 -29.72 -1.08 4.51
C LEU A 146 -28.90 -0.41 3.40
N TYR A 147 -28.73 -1.08 2.26
CA TYR A 147 -27.91 -0.60 1.13
C TYR A 147 -28.68 -0.57 -0.20
N GLU A 148 -30.02 -0.57 -0.18
CA GLU A 148 -30.84 -0.56 -1.40
C GLU A 148 -30.52 0.66 -2.28
N ASP A 149 -30.28 1.82 -1.68
CA ASP A 149 -29.88 3.07 -2.36
C ASP A 149 -28.57 2.93 -3.18
N PHE A 150 -27.76 1.93 -2.86
CA PHE A 150 -26.45 1.69 -3.47
C PHE A 150 -26.40 0.45 -4.37
N LYS A 151 -27.53 -0.24 -4.56
CA LYS A 151 -27.59 -1.55 -5.22
C LYS A 151 -27.10 -1.56 -6.67
N SER A 152 -27.25 -0.44 -7.38
CA SER A 152 -26.75 -0.21 -8.74
C SER A 152 -25.66 0.85 -8.83
N HIS A 153 -25.17 1.35 -7.69
CA HIS A 153 -24.23 2.47 -7.62
C HIS A 153 -22.90 2.13 -8.29
N TYR A 154 -22.36 3.07 -9.05
CA TYR A 154 -21.05 2.96 -9.68
C TYR A 154 -19.95 3.47 -8.72
N PHE A 155 -19.04 2.58 -8.32
CA PHE A 155 -17.99 2.88 -7.34
C PHE A 155 -16.70 3.41 -7.96
N GLY A 156 -16.48 3.14 -9.24
CA GLY A 156 -15.27 3.55 -9.97
C GLY A 156 -14.57 2.38 -10.66
N ASP A 157 -13.50 2.70 -11.36
CA ASP A 157 -12.65 1.72 -12.03
C ASP A 157 -11.28 1.64 -11.35
N GLU A 158 -10.66 0.46 -11.37
CA GLU A 158 -9.30 0.21 -10.89
C GLU A 158 -8.51 -0.58 -11.94
N THR A 159 -7.36 -0.06 -12.37
CA THR A 159 -6.44 -0.80 -13.22
C THR A 159 -5.64 -1.79 -12.38
N LEU A 160 -5.57 -3.06 -12.78
CA LEU A 160 -4.69 -4.04 -12.16
C LEU A 160 -3.22 -3.63 -12.32
N ARG A 161 -2.59 -3.26 -11.21
CA ARG A 161 -1.17 -2.85 -11.19
C ARG A 161 -0.30 -3.75 -10.34
N ARG A 162 -0.86 -4.42 -9.33
CA ARG A 162 -0.07 -5.19 -8.38
C ARG A 162 -0.85 -6.40 -7.88
N LEU A 163 -0.14 -7.51 -7.71
CA LEU A 163 -0.63 -8.69 -7.00
C LEU A 163 0.27 -8.93 -5.80
N ASP A 164 -0.34 -9.15 -4.64
CA ASP A 164 0.34 -9.31 -3.36
C ASP A 164 0.09 -10.71 -2.81
N LEU A 165 1.15 -11.40 -2.37
CA LEU A 165 1.02 -12.60 -1.54
C LEU A 165 0.86 -12.16 -0.09
N CYS A 166 -0.37 -12.25 0.42
CA CYS A 166 -0.75 -11.71 1.72
C CYS A 166 -1.01 -12.79 2.77
N SER A 167 -0.55 -12.55 4.00
CA SER A 167 -0.95 -13.35 5.16
C SER A 167 -2.27 -12.89 5.74
N MET A 168 -3.21 -13.83 5.95
CA MET A 168 -4.49 -13.55 6.62
C MET A 168 -4.38 -13.45 8.15
N LEU A 169 -3.30 -13.99 8.74
CA LEU A 169 -3.15 -14.17 10.18
C LEU A 169 -2.05 -13.31 10.80
N LYS A 170 -1.01 -12.94 10.04
CA LYS A 170 0.03 -12.03 10.52
C LYS A 170 -0.54 -10.62 10.79
N LYS A 171 0.13 -9.87 11.66
CA LYS A 171 -0.25 -8.50 12.01
C LYS A 171 -0.27 -7.63 10.75
N LYS A 172 -1.38 -6.91 10.54
CA LYS A 172 -1.53 -5.94 9.46
C LYS A 172 -0.46 -4.84 9.53
N GLN A 173 -0.18 -4.26 8.37
CA GLN A 173 0.70 -3.10 8.23
C GLN A 173 0.08 -1.85 8.90
N PRO A 174 0.87 -0.80 9.22
CA PRO A 174 0.37 0.42 9.86
C PRO A 174 -0.77 1.12 9.10
N ASN A 175 -0.78 1.02 7.76
CA ASN A 175 -1.85 1.57 6.91
C ASN A 175 -3.15 0.72 6.92
N GLY A 176 -3.18 -0.39 7.66
CA GLY A 176 -4.31 -1.30 7.75
C GLY A 176 -4.37 -2.40 6.68
N TYR A 177 -3.41 -2.41 5.75
CA TYR A 177 -3.28 -3.43 4.71
C TYR A 177 -2.72 -4.74 5.28
N TYR A 178 -2.88 -5.83 4.55
CA TYR A 178 -2.41 -7.14 4.97
C TYR A 178 -0.88 -7.18 5.01
N TYR A 179 -0.32 -8.04 5.86
CA TYR A 179 1.11 -8.35 5.80
C TYR A 179 1.39 -9.01 4.45
N CYS A 180 2.37 -8.48 3.71
CA CYS A 180 2.75 -8.99 2.39
C CYS A 180 4.07 -9.75 2.51
N GLU A 181 4.09 -11.00 2.06
CA GLU A 181 5.32 -11.80 1.92
C GLU A 181 6.11 -11.36 0.68
N SER A 182 5.40 -11.06 -0.42
CA SER A 182 5.95 -10.59 -1.68
C SER A 182 4.88 -9.90 -2.53
N SER A 183 5.32 -9.18 -3.56
CA SER A 183 4.46 -8.48 -4.52
C SER A 183 5.06 -8.55 -5.93
N ILE A 184 4.21 -8.61 -6.95
CA ILE A 184 4.58 -8.38 -8.35
C ILE A 184 3.80 -7.20 -8.90
N VAL A 185 4.43 -6.40 -9.77
CA VAL A 185 3.87 -5.18 -10.36
C VAL A 185 3.79 -5.33 -11.88
N PHE A 186 2.72 -4.81 -12.47
CA PHE A 186 2.44 -4.80 -13.91
C PHE A 186 2.38 -3.38 -14.47
N GLY A 187 2.72 -3.24 -15.76
CA GLY A 187 2.56 -1.98 -16.48
C GLY A 187 3.58 -0.91 -16.09
N GLU A 188 4.63 -1.28 -15.35
CA GLU A 188 5.91 -0.58 -15.48
C GLU A 188 6.41 -0.92 -16.88
N LYS A 189 6.63 0.11 -17.72
CA LYS A 189 7.55 -0.08 -18.83
C LYS A 189 8.80 -0.61 -18.15
N HIS A 190 9.33 -1.75 -18.59
CA HIS A 190 10.76 -1.95 -18.50
C HIS A 190 11.33 -0.64 -19.05
N ALA A 191 11.82 0.25 -18.17
CA ALA A 191 12.89 1.11 -18.57
C ALA A 191 13.88 0.10 -19.13
N ALA A 192 14.12 0.16 -20.44
CA ALA A 192 15.20 -0.61 -21.03
C ALA A 192 16.36 -0.50 -20.04
N GLU A 193 17.03 -1.60 -19.70
CA GLU A 193 18.24 -1.51 -18.88
C GLU A 193 19.05 -0.34 -19.44
N PRO A 194 19.39 0.67 -18.61
CA PRO A 194 20.12 1.81 -19.10
C PRO A 194 21.36 1.25 -19.77
N ASP A 195 21.49 1.52 -21.07
CA ASP A 195 22.66 1.10 -21.84
C ASP A 195 23.92 1.54 -21.08
N ASP A 196 25.01 0.79 -21.24
CA ASP A 196 26.30 1.08 -20.61
C ASP A 196 26.69 2.55 -20.79
N ALA A 197 26.31 3.17 -21.91
CA ALA A 197 26.48 4.60 -22.16
C ALA A 197 25.75 5.51 -21.15
N GLU A 198 24.51 5.18 -20.77
CA GLU A 198 23.75 5.92 -19.76
C GLU A 198 24.34 5.71 -18.36
N LEU A 199 24.77 4.49 -18.02
CA LEU A 199 25.42 4.18 -16.74
C LEU A 199 26.76 4.90 -16.58
N VAL A 200 27.56 4.95 -17.64
CA VAL A 200 28.81 5.73 -17.68
C VAL A 200 28.51 7.23 -17.55
N SER A 201 27.45 7.73 -18.18
CA SER A 201 27.06 9.15 -18.05
C SER A 201 26.61 9.51 -16.64
N LEU A 202 25.89 8.61 -15.97
CA LEU A 202 25.41 8.77 -14.60
C LEU A 202 26.57 8.74 -13.61
N SER A 203 27.45 7.75 -13.73
CA SER A 203 28.64 7.66 -12.88
C SER A 203 29.54 8.90 -13.01
N LYS A 204 29.76 9.40 -14.23
CA LYS A 204 30.49 10.65 -14.47
C LYS A 204 29.85 11.85 -13.76
N ARG A 205 28.53 12.03 -13.90
CA ARG A 205 27.80 13.13 -13.22
C ARG A 205 27.89 13.05 -11.70
N LEU A 206 27.83 11.84 -11.15
CA LEU A 206 27.95 11.63 -9.70
C LEU A 206 29.35 12.01 -9.19
N VAL A 207 30.39 11.62 -9.91
CA VAL A 207 31.77 12.00 -9.59
C VAL A 207 31.97 13.51 -9.70
N GLU A 208 31.51 14.13 -10.80
CA GLU A 208 31.60 15.59 -10.99
C GLU A 208 30.91 16.35 -9.86
N ASN A 209 29.71 15.93 -9.46
CA ASN A 209 28.97 16.54 -8.35
C ASN A 209 29.68 16.36 -7.00
N ALA A 210 30.28 15.20 -6.76
CA ALA A 210 31.04 14.95 -5.53
C ALA A 210 32.31 15.83 -5.47
N VAL A 211 33.02 15.96 -6.59
CA VAL A 211 34.20 16.82 -6.71
C VAL A 211 33.82 18.29 -6.49
N LEU A 212 32.74 18.77 -7.13
CA LEU A 212 32.25 20.14 -6.93
C LEU A 212 31.93 20.43 -5.47
N LYS A 213 31.23 19.51 -4.79
CA LYS A 213 30.94 19.64 -3.36
C LYS A 213 32.19 19.66 -2.50
N ALA A 214 33.17 18.81 -2.79
CA ALA A 214 34.43 18.76 -2.03
C ALA A 214 35.25 20.05 -2.22
N VAL A 215 35.33 20.58 -3.44
CA VAL A 215 36.01 21.86 -3.72
C VAL A 215 35.32 23.00 -3.00
N GLN A 216 33.99 23.05 -3.04
CA GLN A 216 33.24 24.10 -2.37
C GLN A 216 33.40 24.05 -0.85
N GLN A 217 33.36 22.86 -0.25
CA GLN A 217 33.63 22.67 1.16
C GLN A 217 35.05 23.13 1.54
N TYR A 218 36.07 22.79 0.73
CA TYR A 218 37.45 23.24 0.96
C TYR A 218 37.58 24.77 0.92
N LEU A 219 36.91 25.43 -0.02
CA LEU A 219 36.90 26.89 -0.14
C LEU A 219 36.23 27.55 1.07
N GLU A 220 35.12 26.98 1.55
CA GLU A 220 34.43 27.48 2.76
C GLU A 220 35.29 27.31 4.02
N GLU A 221 35.93 26.15 4.19
CA GLU A 221 36.81 25.87 5.33
C GLU A 221 38.07 26.75 5.32
N THR A 222 38.67 27.00 4.15
CA THR A 222 39.85 27.87 4.04
C THR A 222 39.51 29.34 4.27
N GLN A 223 38.39 29.86 3.76
CA GLN A 223 37.98 31.24 4.00
C GLN A 223 37.53 31.51 5.45
N ASN A 224 36.85 30.55 6.09
CA ASN A 224 36.45 30.68 7.50
C ASN A 224 37.66 30.65 8.44
N LYS A 225 38.71 29.89 8.10
CA LYS A 225 39.96 29.83 8.88
C LYS A 225 40.77 31.13 8.80
N THR A 226 40.72 31.85 7.68
CA THR A 226 41.38 33.17 7.54
C THR A 226 40.65 34.27 8.31
N ARG A 227 39.32 34.16 8.52
CA ARG A 227 38.52 35.14 9.29
C ARG A 227 38.66 34.99 10.81
N GLN A 228 38.96 33.80 11.33
CA GLN A 228 39.13 33.58 12.77
C GLN A 228 40.50 34.01 13.32
N THR A 229 41.49 34.29 12.46
CA THR A 229 42.83 34.72 12.89
C THR A 229 42.99 36.23 13.10
N ASP A 230 41.95 37.04 12.88
CA ASP A 230 42.09 38.51 12.82
C ASP A 230 41.24 39.31 13.84
N GLY A 231 40.85 38.70 14.97
CA GLY A 231 40.31 39.46 16.12
C GLY A 231 40.51 38.67 17.42
N SER A 232 41.19 39.15 18.46
CA SER A 232 41.47 40.51 18.99
C SER A 232 42.70 40.43 19.94
N PRO A 233 43.11 41.42 20.79
CA PRO A 233 42.70 42.82 20.95
C PRO A 233 43.87 43.83 21.10
N VAL A 234 43.63 45.13 20.91
CA VAL A 234 44.52 46.19 21.44
C VAL A 234 43.76 47.06 22.45
N LYS A 235 44.38 47.16 23.63
CA LYS A 235 43.98 47.93 24.81
C LYS A 235 43.89 49.44 24.53
N THR A 236 43.04 50.14 25.29
CA THR A 236 43.37 51.49 25.78
C THR A 236 42.68 51.74 27.14
N GLU A 237 43.49 52.14 28.13
CA GLU A 237 43.11 52.78 29.42
C GLU A 237 42.57 54.20 29.13
N GLU A 238 41.90 54.99 29.98
CA GLU A 238 41.70 55.06 31.44
C GLU A 238 40.54 56.06 31.75
N ALA A 239 40.13 56.11 33.03
CA ALA A 239 39.57 57.24 33.79
C ALA A 239 38.10 57.18 34.28
N ALA A 240 37.98 56.68 35.53
CA ALA A 240 37.25 57.20 36.69
C ALA A 240 35.89 57.93 36.54
N SER A 241 34.85 57.41 37.22
CA SER A 241 34.45 57.89 38.57
C SER A 241 33.04 57.39 39.02
N VAL A 242 33.03 56.77 40.21
CA VAL A 242 32.09 56.98 41.33
C VAL A 242 30.58 56.64 41.21
N SER A 243 30.21 55.64 42.02
CA SER A 243 29.07 55.55 42.97
C SER A 243 27.89 54.56 42.74
N LYS A 244 27.87 53.59 43.67
CA LYS A 244 26.78 53.13 44.57
C LYS A 244 25.58 52.30 44.07
N ASN A 245 25.35 51.27 44.90
CA ASN A 245 24.09 50.60 45.27
C ASN A 245 23.50 49.62 44.25
N GLU A 246 22.80 48.54 44.60
CA GLU A 246 22.65 47.64 45.76
C GLU A 246 21.58 46.61 45.29
N SER A 247 21.58 45.38 45.83
CA SER A 247 20.52 44.35 45.71
C SER A 247 20.28 43.72 44.31
N GLY A 248 19.95 42.44 44.14
CA GLY A 248 19.65 41.33 45.04
C GLY A 248 19.04 40.15 44.25
N SER A 249 19.22 38.94 44.78
CA SER A 249 18.38 37.72 44.69
C SER A 249 18.06 37.04 43.35
N ASP A 250 18.58 35.82 43.22
CA ASP A 250 17.86 34.51 43.20
C ASP A 250 16.58 34.26 42.38
N ASN A 251 16.58 33.04 41.81
CA ASN A 251 15.46 32.13 41.51
C ASN A 251 14.49 32.55 40.39
N SER A 252 14.02 31.67 39.50
CA SER A 252 13.82 30.21 39.48
C SER A 252 13.87 29.67 38.06
#